data_AF-A0A7H5AGV2-F1
#
_entry.id   AF-A0A7H5AGV2-F1
#
_cell.length_a   1.000
_cell.length_b   1.000
_cell.length_c   1.000
_cell.angle_alpha   90.00
_cell.angle_beta   90.00
_cell.angle_gamma   90.00
#
_symmetry.space_group_name_H-M   'P 1'
#
loop_
_entity.id
_entity.type
_entity.pdbx_description
1 polymer ?
#
loop_
_entity_poly.entity_id
_entity_poly.type
_entity_poly.pdbx_seq_one_letter_code
_entity_poly.pdbx_strand_id
1 'polypeptide(L)'
;MAEITLISGSTLGSAEYVSEHLAEKLEEAGHSTTIQHGPLIDDLQAEGIWLVISSTHGAGDIPDNLLPFYQALQEKQVDLSAVRFGTVGIGSREYDTFCGAIDKLETALNACGAKQIGETLKINVLEHEIPEDPAEIWLGSWKNLL
;
A
#
# COMPACT_ATOMS: atom_id res chain seq x y z
N MET A 1 19.42 -6.24 -5.32
CA MET A 1 18.49 -6.34 -4.18
C MET A 1 17.79 -5.02 -4.09
N ALA A 2 16.46 -5.04 -4.13
CA ALA A 2 15.66 -3.84 -3.94
C ALA A 2 15.11 -3.87 -2.50
N GLU A 3 15.15 -2.73 -1.82
CA GLU A 3 14.53 -2.56 -0.52
C GLU A 3 13.08 -2.11 -0.74
N ILE A 4 12.15 -2.88 -0.18
CA ILE A 4 10.72 -2.69 -0.38
C ILE A 4 10.06 -2.54 0.98
N THR A 5 9.53 -1.36 1.25
CA THR A 5 8.84 -1.07 2.50
C THR A 5 7.34 -1.25 2.33
N LEU A 6 6.76 -2.26 2.97
CA LEU A 6 5.33 -2.53 2.97
C LEU A 6 4.67 -1.74 4.08
N ILE A 7 3.83 -0.80 3.71
CA ILE A 7 3.08 0.10 4.58
C ILE A 7 1.66 -0.44 4.64
N SER A 8 1.31 -1.10 5.74
CA SER A 8 -0.04 -1.63 5.95
C SER A 8 -0.88 -0.68 6.80
N GLY A 9 -2.15 -0.52 6.44
CA GLY A 9 -3.12 0.28 7.17
C GLY A 9 -4.45 -0.45 7.22
N SER A 10 -4.77 -1.03 8.38
CA SER A 10 -6.08 -1.63 8.63
C SER A 10 -6.56 -1.44 10.05
N THR A 11 -7.88 -1.50 10.23
CA THR A 11 -8.52 -1.54 11.56
C THR A 11 -8.75 -2.98 12.02
N LEU A 12 -8.96 -3.91 11.08
CA LEU A 12 -9.34 -5.31 11.35
C LEU A 12 -8.23 -6.31 11.03
N GLY A 13 -7.01 -5.85 10.69
CA GLY A 13 -5.87 -6.73 10.37
C GLY A 13 -5.80 -7.24 8.94
N SER A 14 -6.83 -7.07 8.11
CA SER A 14 -6.83 -7.64 6.75
C SER A 14 -5.68 -7.14 5.86
N ALA A 15 -5.27 -5.87 6.01
CA ALA A 15 -4.12 -5.32 5.27
C ALA A 15 -2.79 -5.85 5.78
N GLU A 16 -2.71 -6.15 7.08
CA GLU A 16 -1.52 -6.69 7.73
C GLU A 16 -1.24 -8.09 7.20
N TYR A 17 -2.24 -8.98 7.18
CA TYR A 17 -2.13 -10.32 6.61
C TYR A 17 -1.63 -10.31 5.15
N VAL A 18 -2.22 -9.46 4.30
CA VAL A 18 -1.79 -9.34 2.90
C VAL A 18 -0.37 -8.81 2.82
N SER A 19 0.00 -7.83 3.66
CA SER A 19 1.36 -7.29 3.68
C SER A 19 2.40 -8.33 4.10
N GLU A 20 2.12 -9.15 5.12
CA GLU A 20 3.02 -10.22 5.55
C GLU A 20 3.23 -11.25 4.44
N HIS A 21 2.13 -11.70 3.82
CA HIS A 21 2.19 -12.65 2.71
C HIS A 21 3.03 -12.11 1.53
N LEU A 22 2.80 -10.85 1.15
CA LEU A 22 3.54 -10.20 0.08
C LEU A 22 5.02 -10.04 0.42
N ALA A 23 5.33 -9.72 1.67
CA ALA A 23 6.70 -9.58 2.15
C ALA A 23 7.46 -10.90 2.00
N GLU A 24 6.91 -12.01 2.50
CA GLU A 24 7.51 -13.33 2.36
C GLU A 24 7.82 -13.66 0.90
N LYS A 25 6.87 -13.40 -0.02
CA LYS A 25 7.03 -13.66 -1.46
C LYS A 25 8.08 -12.78 -2.14
N LEU A 26 8.38 -11.61 -1.58
CA LEU A 26 9.44 -10.72 -2.05
C LEU A 26 10.80 -11.17 -1.50
N GLU A 27 10.86 -11.61 -0.24
CA GLU A 27 12.07 -12.19 0.36
C GLU A 27 12.48 -13.49 -0.31
N GLU A 28 11.51 -14.37 -0.62
CA GLU A 28 11.74 -15.59 -1.41
C GLU A 28 12.31 -15.27 -2.80
N ALA A 29 11.94 -14.12 -3.37
CA ALA A 29 12.48 -13.64 -4.65
C ALA A 29 13.86 -12.96 -4.51
N GLY A 30 14.41 -12.86 -3.29
CA GLY A 30 15.72 -12.27 -3.02
C GLY A 30 15.73 -10.75 -2.85
N HIS A 31 14.58 -10.15 -2.55
CA HIS A 31 14.46 -8.74 -2.17
C HIS A 31 14.44 -8.58 -0.64
N SER A 32 14.75 -7.38 -0.14
CA SER A 32 14.64 -7.08 1.28
C SER A 32 13.33 -6.37 1.54
N THR A 33 12.49 -6.92 2.41
CA THR A 33 11.22 -6.31 2.77
C THR A 33 11.18 -5.84 4.20
N THR A 34 10.48 -4.74 4.45
CA THR A 34 10.20 -4.24 5.80
C THR A 34 8.74 -3.90 5.89
N ILE A 35 8.04 -4.52 6.85
CA ILE A 35 6.62 -4.28 7.08
C ILE A 35 6.50 -3.22 8.16
N GLN A 36 5.68 -2.21 7.88
CA GLN A 36 5.37 -1.11 8.78
C GLN A 36 3.86 -0.93 8.87
N HIS A 37 3.32 -0.93 10.08
CA HIS A 37 1.89 -0.83 10.33
C HIS A 37 1.54 0.62 10.70
N GLY A 38 0.96 1.38 9.76
CA GLY A 38 0.68 2.81 9.95
C GLY A 38 1.89 3.67 10.31
N PRO A 39 3.03 3.55 9.60
CA PRO A 39 4.20 4.37 9.87
C PRO A 39 3.91 5.85 9.63
N LEU A 40 4.72 6.71 10.25
CA LEU A 40 4.76 8.12 9.91
C LEU A 40 5.74 8.34 8.75
N ILE A 41 5.49 9.36 7.94
CA ILE A 41 6.39 9.73 6.82
C ILE A 41 7.81 10.03 7.29
N ASP A 42 7.98 10.44 8.55
CA ASP A 42 9.28 10.74 9.17
C ASP A 42 10.10 9.48 9.49
N ASP A 43 9.42 8.35 9.67
CA ASP A 43 10.04 7.05 9.96
C ASP A 43 10.42 6.31 8.67
N LEU A 44 9.92 6.79 7.52
CA LEU A 44 10.13 6.17 6.22
C LEU A 44 11.25 6.86 5.47
N GLN A 45 12.11 6.05 4.86
CA GLN A 45 13.16 6.55 3.98
C GLN A 45 12.55 6.99 2.66
N ALA A 46 12.72 8.27 2.31
CA ALA A 46 12.32 8.87 1.04
C ALA A 46 13.16 8.39 -0.16
N GLU A 47 13.51 7.10 -0.17
CA GLU A 47 14.25 6.40 -1.21
C GLU A 47 13.79 4.93 -1.28
N GLY A 48 13.95 4.30 -2.45
CA GLY A 48 13.61 2.89 -2.63
C GLY A 48 12.19 2.66 -3.14
N ILE A 49 11.59 1.52 -2.76
CA ILE A 49 10.24 1.14 -3.19
C ILE A 49 9.32 0.98 -1.99
N TRP A 50 8.13 1.58 -2.04
CA TRP A 50 7.10 1.42 -1.03
C TRP A 50 5.92 0.62 -1.56
N LEU A 51 5.31 -0.22 -0.74
CA LEU A 51 4.07 -0.92 -1.07
C LEU A 51 3.01 -0.47 -0.07
N VAL A 52 2.05 0.33 -0.47
CA VAL A 52 1.00 0.84 0.43
C VAL A 52 -0.21 -0.07 0.33
N ILE A 53 -0.52 -0.78 1.41
CA ILE A 53 -1.67 -1.67 1.55
C ILE A 53 -2.64 -1.03 2.52
N SER A 54 -3.81 -0.60 2.05
CA SER A 54 -4.78 0.07 2.91
C SER A 54 -6.17 -0.55 2.77
N SER A 55 -6.76 -0.91 3.91
CA SER A 55 -8.17 -1.30 3.97
C SER A 55 -9.05 -0.06 3.99
N THR A 56 -10.10 -0.04 3.19
CA THR A 56 -11.07 1.05 3.15
C THR A 56 -12.13 0.82 4.22
N HIS A 57 -12.38 1.84 5.05
CA HIS A 57 -13.45 1.78 6.05
C HIS A 57 -14.69 2.56 5.58
N GLY A 58 -15.87 1.95 5.69
CA GLY A 58 -17.14 2.57 5.38
C GLY A 58 -17.21 3.21 3.99
N ALA A 59 -17.40 4.54 3.93
CA ALA A 59 -17.67 5.29 2.71
C ALA A 59 -16.42 5.72 1.93
N GLY A 60 -15.28 5.04 2.08
CA GLY A 60 -14.04 5.40 1.39
C GLY A 60 -13.00 6.09 2.26
N ASP A 61 -13.10 5.95 3.59
CA ASP A 61 -12.19 6.62 4.52
C ASP A 61 -10.90 5.81 4.76
N ILE A 62 -9.82 6.56 4.96
CA ILE A 62 -8.50 6.01 5.30
C ILE A 62 -8.57 5.57 6.76
N PRO A 63 -8.07 4.38 7.12
CA PRO A 63 -8.08 3.92 8.49
C PRO A 63 -7.26 4.87 9.38
N ASP A 64 -7.71 5.10 10.61
CA ASP A 64 -7.04 6.01 11.57
C ASP A 64 -5.54 5.73 11.74
N ASN A 65 -5.11 4.48 11.59
CA ASN A 65 -3.71 4.10 11.68
C ASN A 65 -2.84 4.70 10.55
N LEU A 66 -3.43 4.92 9.37
CA LEU A 66 -2.74 5.44 8.18
C LEU A 66 -3.11 6.90 7.86
N LEU A 67 -4.14 7.43 8.52
CA LEU A 67 -4.53 8.83 8.46
C LEU A 67 -3.39 9.82 8.78
N PRO A 68 -2.57 9.64 9.84
CA PRO A 68 -1.47 10.57 10.14
C PRO A 68 -0.38 10.53 9.07
N PHE A 69 -0.14 9.37 8.43
CA PHE A 69 0.77 9.26 7.31
C PHE A 69 0.31 10.12 6.13
N TYR A 70 -0.96 10.00 5.75
CA TYR A 70 -1.56 10.79 4.67
C TYR A 70 -1.50 12.30 4.95
N GLN A 71 -1.86 12.72 6.18
CA GLN A 71 -1.78 14.13 6.56
C GLN A 71 -0.34 14.64 6.50
N ALA A 72 0.62 13.86 7.00
CA ALA A 72 2.01 14.26 6.99
C ALA A 72 2.60 14.36 5.57
N LEU A 73 2.18 13.52 4.62
CA LEU A 73 2.52 13.68 3.20
C LEU A 73 2.05 15.04 2.66
N GLN A 74 0.82 15.43 2.98
CA GLN A 74 0.25 16.70 2.52
C GLN A 74 0.89 17.91 3.20
N GLU A 75 1.16 17.83 4.51
CA GLU A 75 1.74 18.93 5.29
C GLU A 75 3.22 19.12 5.01
N LYS A 76 3.99 18.02 4.93
CA LYS A 76 5.45 18.10 4.77
C LYS A 76 5.90 18.28 3.33
N GLN A 77 5.08 17.90 2.34
CA GLN A 77 5.44 17.91 0.91
C GLN A 77 6.87 17.38 0.70
N VAL A 78 7.12 16.18 1.23
CA VAL A 78 8.45 15.55 1.16
C VAL A 78 8.75 15.28 -0.31
N ASP A 79 9.98 15.57 -0.75
CA ASP A 79 10.38 15.24 -2.12
C ASP A 79 10.61 13.73 -2.24
N LEU A 80 9.67 13.05 -2.89
CA LEU A 80 9.66 11.61 -3.08
C LEU A 80 10.05 11.23 -4.53
N SER A 81 10.73 12.12 -5.25
CA SER A 81 11.10 11.91 -6.66
C SER A 81 11.92 10.63 -6.92
N ALA A 82 12.66 10.16 -5.90
CA ALA A 82 13.44 8.93 -5.92
C ALA A 82 12.68 7.70 -5.39
N VAL A 83 11.49 7.89 -4.82
CA VAL A 83 10.63 6.82 -4.31
C VAL A 83 9.74 6.31 -5.40
N ARG A 84 9.69 4.99 -5.48
CA ARG A 84 8.71 4.29 -6.28
C ARG A 84 7.69 3.64 -5.36
N PHE A 85 6.43 3.59 -5.74
CA PHE A 85 5.41 3.02 -4.86
C PHE A 85 4.38 2.16 -5.59
N GLY A 86 3.91 1.10 -4.95
CA GLY A 86 2.76 0.30 -5.36
C GLY A 86 1.60 0.52 -4.39
N THR A 87 0.38 0.41 -4.88
CA THR A 87 -0.83 0.65 -4.08
C THR A 87 -1.76 -0.56 -4.13
N VAL A 88 -2.17 -1.03 -2.96
CA VAL A 88 -3.11 -2.14 -2.77
C VAL A 88 -4.25 -1.66 -1.88
N GLY A 89 -5.42 -1.50 -2.48
CA GLY A 89 -6.65 -1.20 -1.77
C GLY A 89 -7.37 -2.50 -1.40
N ILE A 90 -7.70 -2.68 -0.12
CA ILE A 90 -8.58 -3.75 0.34
C ILE A 90 -9.92 -3.09 0.69
N GLY A 91 -11.03 -3.63 0.21
CA GLY A 91 -12.33 -3.02 0.47
C GLY A 91 -13.48 -3.95 0.19
N SER A 92 -14.67 -3.44 0.44
CA SER A 92 -15.93 -4.14 0.22
C SER A 92 -16.70 -3.40 -0.86
N ARG A 93 -17.01 -4.07 -1.98
CA ARG A 93 -17.76 -3.46 -3.10
C ARG A 93 -19.24 -3.20 -2.80
N GLU A 94 -19.71 -3.60 -1.60
CA GLU A 94 -20.99 -3.16 -1.04
C GLU A 94 -21.07 -1.66 -0.78
N TYR A 95 -19.93 -0.96 -0.70
CA TYR A 95 -19.89 0.49 -0.52
C TYR A 95 -19.66 1.19 -1.86
N ASP A 96 -20.38 2.30 -2.07
CA ASP A 96 -20.33 3.13 -3.28
C ASP A 96 -18.90 3.60 -3.61
N THR A 97 -18.10 3.88 -2.57
CA THR A 97 -16.72 4.33 -2.67
C THR A 97 -15.73 3.17 -2.57
N PHE A 98 -15.71 2.30 -3.58
CA PHE A 98 -14.77 1.17 -3.63
C PHE A 98 -13.31 1.64 -3.70
N CYS A 99 -12.54 1.37 -2.65
CA CYS A 99 -11.12 1.73 -2.52
C CYS A 99 -10.83 3.23 -2.56
N GLY A 100 -11.69 4.09 -2.00
CA GLY A 100 -11.44 5.54 -1.94
C GLY A 100 -10.20 5.93 -1.11
N ALA A 101 -9.83 5.13 -0.11
CA ALA A 101 -8.69 5.40 0.76
C ALA A 101 -7.35 5.36 0.01
N ILE A 102 -7.15 4.33 -0.82
CA ILE A 102 -5.89 4.14 -1.54
C ILE A 102 -5.70 5.18 -2.66
N ASP A 103 -6.79 5.61 -3.29
CA ASP A 103 -6.79 6.63 -4.34
C ASP A 103 -6.30 8.00 -3.82
N LYS A 104 -6.74 8.37 -2.61
CA LYS A 104 -6.25 9.57 -1.92
C LYS A 104 -4.75 9.49 -1.61
N LEU A 105 -4.29 8.34 -1.11
CA LEU A 105 -2.87 8.11 -0.81
C LEU A 105 -2.01 8.17 -2.05
N GLU A 106 -2.45 7.52 -3.13
CA GLU A 106 -1.80 7.55 -4.44
C GLU A 106 -1.65 8.99 -4.95
N THR A 107 -2.73 9.77 -4.89
CA THR A 107 -2.72 11.17 -5.30
C THR A 107 -1.74 12.00 -4.48
N ALA A 108 -1.69 11.80 -3.16
CA ALA A 108 -0.76 12.52 -2.28
C ALA A 108 0.70 12.16 -2.54
N LEU A 109 1.00 10.88 -2.76
CA LEU A 109 2.35 10.39 -3.09
C LEU A 109 2.81 10.92 -4.44
N ASN A 110 1.93 10.88 -5.45
CA ASN A 110 2.21 11.41 -6.78
C ASN A 110 2.44 12.93 -6.75
N ALA A 111 1.65 13.65 -5.94
CA ALA A 111 1.86 15.09 -5.71
C ALA A 111 3.22 15.41 -5.08
N CYS A 112 3.79 14.50 -4.28
CA CYS A 112 5.13 14.58 -3.70
C CYS A 112 6.25 14.19 -4.69
N GLY A 113 5.92 13.81 -5.94
CA GLY A 113 6.87 13.39 -6.97
C GLY A 113 7.18 11.89 -7.00
N ALA A 114 6.56 11.10 -6.11
CA ALA A 114 6.74 9.66 -6.10
C ALA A 114 6.20 9.02 -7.39
N LYS A 115 6.83 7.93 -7.83
CA LYS A 115 6.44 7.24 -9.06
C LYS A 115 5.70 5.95 -8.76
N GLN A 116 4.48 5.85 -9.24
CA GLN A 116 3.73 4.60 -9.17
C GLN A 116 4.39 3.51 -10.02
N ILE A 117 4.54 2.31 -9.46
CA ILE A 117 4.93 1.10 -10.18
C ILE A 117 3.69 0.23 -10.36
N GLY A 118 3.43 -0.19 -11.60
CA GLY A 118 2.33 -1.08 -11.93
C GLY A 118 0.95 -0.43 -11.74
N GLU A 119 -0.07 -1.26 -11.64
CA GLU A 119 -1.46 -0.83 -11.46
C GLU A 119 -1.89 -1.00 -10.00
N THR A 120 -2.82 -0.16 -9.53
CA THR A 120 -3.40 -0.27 -8.18
C THR A 120 -4.20 -1.56 -8.05
N LEU A 121 -3.79 -2.46 -7.15
CA LEU A 121 -4.57 -3.67 -6.87
C LEU A 121 -5.77 -3.29 -6.00
N LYS A 122 -6.96 -3.74 -6.36
CA LYS A 122 -8.16 -3.54 -5.54
C LYS A 122 -8.77 -4.91 -5.19
N ILE A 123 -8.63 -5.31 -3.93
CA ILE A 123 -9.11 -6.60 -3.42
C ILE A 123 -10.48 -6.41 -2.79
N ASN A 124 -11.46 -7.19 -3.24
CA ASN A 124 -12.79 -7.20 -2.67
C ASN A 124 -12.91 -8.33 -1.63
N VAL A 125 -12.94 -7.99 -0.33
CA VAL A 125 -13.01 -8.99 0.77
C VAL A 125 -14.37 -9.69 0.86
N LEU A 126 -15.39 -9.19 0.18
CA LEU A 126 -16.71 -9.86 0.09
C LEU A 126 -16.76 -10.91 -1.01
N GLU A 127 -16.00 -10.74 -2.09
CA GLU A 127 -15.96 -11.68 -3.21
C GLU A 127 -14.82 -12.70 -3.07
N HIS A 128 -13.72 -12.29 -2.46
CA HIS A 128 -12.56 -13.14 -2.23
C HIS A 128 -12.44 -13.47 -0.74
N GLU A 129 -12.71 -14.73 -0.40
CA GLU A 129 -12.51 -15.28 0.95
C GLU A 129 -11.04 -15.17 1.39
N ILE A 130 -10.10 -15.18 0.43
CA ILE A 130 -8.67 -15.10 0.66
C ILE A 130 -8.10 -13.92 -0.15
N PRO A 131 -7.76 -12.79 0.49
CA PRO A 131 -7.20 -11.63 -0.19
C PRO A 131 -5.74 -11.82 -0.65
N GLU A 132 -5.06 -12.85 -0.15
CA GLU A 132 -3.66 -13.18 -0.50
C GLU A 132 -3.50 -13.69 -1.94
N ASP A 133 -4.48 -14.44 -2.45
CA ASP A 133 -4.44 -15.03 -3.80
C ASP A 133 -4.34 -13.96 -4.92
N PRO A 134 -5.23 -12.95 -4.99
CA PRO A 134 -5.09 -11.88 -5.97
C PRO A 134 -3.85 -11.02 -5.70
N ALA A 135 -3.41 -10.91 -4.44
CA ALA A 135 -2.21 -10.16 -4.08
C ALA A 135 -0.94 -10.84 -4.62
N GLU A 136 -0.82 -12.16 -4.53
CA GLU A 136 0.30 -12.93 -5.06
C GLU A 136 0.40 -12.80 -6.58
N ILE A 137 -0.72 -12.95 -7.29
CA ILE A 137 -0.78 -12.83 -8.75
C ILE A 137 -0.33 -11.44 -9.20
N TRP A 138 -0.85 -10.41 -8.53
CA TRP A 138 -0.49 -9.03 -8.80
C TRP A 138 0.99 -8.78 -8.50
N LEU A 139 1.50 -9.28 -7.38
CA LEU A 139 2.90 -9.16 -7.00
C LEU A 139 3.82 -9.82 -8.03
N GLY A 140 3.43 -10.95 -8.62
CA GLY A 140 4.18 -11.60 -9.69
C GLY A 140 4.41 -10.66 -10.89
N SER A 141 3.37 -9.92 -11.29
CA SER A 141 3.47 -8.93 -12.36
C SER A 141 4.22 -7.68 -11.92
N TRP A 142 3.98 -7.22 -10.69
CA TRP A 142 4.58 -6.02 -10.13
C TRP A 142 6.09 -6.17 -9.90
N LYS A 143 6.53 -7.34 -9.42
CA LYS A 143 7.95 -7.68 -9.25
C LYS A 143 8.73 -7.60 -10.57
N ASN A 144 8.08 -7.84 -11.70
CA ASN A 144 8.73 -7.75 -13.02
C ASN A 144 8.99 -6.30 -13.45
N LEU A 145 8.33 -5.33 -12.82
CA LEU A 145 8.43 -3.91 -13.11
C LEU A 145 9.47 -3.17 -12.23
N LEU A 146 10.05 -3.85 -11.24
CA LEU A 146 11.04 -3.31 -10.28
C LEU A 146 12.43 -3.14 -10.89
#